data_AF-A0A1Z9X259-F1
#
_entry.id   AF-A0A1Z9X259-F1
#
_cell.length_a   1.000
_cell.length_b   1.000
_cell.length_c   1.000
_cell.angle_alpha   90.00
_cell.angle_beta   90.00
_cell.angle_gamma   90.00
#
_symmetry.space_group_name_H-M   'P 1'
#
loop_
_entity.id
_entity.type
_entity.pdbx_description
1 polymer ?
#
loop_
_entity_poly.entity_id
_entity_poly.type
_entity_poly.pdbx_seq_one_letter_code
_entity_poly.pdbx_strand_id
1 'polypeptide(L)'
;MQTSQFSFSINREHFGRSAIYFKRHSILVDESSISVKGNVVRMPSRCFDKSRKVWFEDTIHVSNKTFLKALYDYACSHGVVTRIPNQISILLV
;
A
#
# COMPACT_ATOMS: atom_id res chain seq x y z
N MET A 1 -16.14 -12.93 -14.76
CA MET A 1 -15.39 -11.82 -14.12
C MET A 1 -14.20 -12.42 -13.39
N GLN A 2 -12.98 -12.02 -13.74
CA GLN A 2 -11.77 -12.50 -13.08
C GLN A 2 -11.65 -11.77 -11.73
N THR A 3 -11.88 -12.47 -10.61
CA THR A 3 -11.65 -11.93 -9.27
C THR A 3 -10.15 -11.86 -9.03
N SER A 4 -9.58 -10.65 -9.08
CA SER A 4 -8.19 -10.42 -8.68
C SER A 4 -8.08 -10.63 -7.18
N GLN A 5 -7.54 -11.78 -6.77
CA GLN A 5 -7.23 -12.06 -5.37
C GLN A 5 -5.93 -11.35 -4.99
N PHE A 6 -6.01 -10.43 -4.02
CA PHE A 6 -4.84 -9.78 -3.44
C PHE A 6 -4.52 -10.43 -2.09
N SER A 7 -3.24 -10.69 -1.84
CA SER A 7 -2.75 -11.21 -0.57
C SER A 7 -1.81 -10.20 0.06
N PHE A 8 -2.14 -9.77 1.27
CA PHE A 8 -1.39 -8.79 2.04
C PHE A 8 -0.88 -9.38 3.35
N SER A 9 0.21 -8.84 3.87
CA SER A 9 0.66 -9.10 5.25
C SER A 9 1.18 -7.81 5.89
N ILE A 10 1.31 -7.78 7.22
CA ILE A 10 1.80 -6.62 7.97
C ILE A 10 3.17 -6.96 8.54
N ASN A 11 4.09 -6.00 8.48
CA ASN A 11 5.37 -6.09 9.18
C ASN A 11 5.69 -4.72 9.77
N ARG A 12 5.63 -4.61 11.10
CA ARG A 12 6.01 -3.39 11.83
C ARG A 12 7.48 -3.41 12.26
N GLU A 13 8.05 -4.60 12.38
CA GLU A 13 9.29 -4.83 13.14
C GLU A 13 10.56 -4.44 12.40
N HIS A 14 10.56 -4.55 11.07
CA HIS A 14 11.81 -4.40 10.32
C HIS A 14 12.15 -2.95 9.95
N PHE A 15 11.22 -2.00 10.11
CA PHE A 15 11.33 -0.70 9.45
C PHE A 15 10.87 0.51 10.28
N GLY A 16 10.47 0.32 11.54
CA GLY A 16 10.08 1.41 12.44
C GLY A 16 8.84 2.21 12.02
N ARG A 17 8.15 1.79 10.94
CA ARG A 17 6.88 2.36 10.45
C ARG A 17 5.97 1.22 10.03
N SER A 18 4.66 1.41 10.21
CA SER A 18 3.66 0.43 9.77
C SER A 18 3.65 0.35 8.24
N ALA A 19 3.94 -0.83 7.70
CA ALA A 19 3.93 -1.10 6.27
C ALA A 19 3.09 -2.33 5.95
N ILE A 20 2.45 -2.31 4.78
CA ILE A 20 1.71 -3.46 4.24
C ILE A 20 2.50 -4.08 3.11
N TYR A 21 2.66 -5.39 3.17
CA TYR A 21 3.44 -6.16 2.23
C TYR A 21 2.55 -6.71 1.14
N PHE A 22 3.00 -6.57 -0.10
CA PHE A 22 2.43 -7.20 -1.28
C PHE A 22 3.57 -7.77 -2.13
N LYS A 23 3.60 -9.09 -2.31
CA LYS A 23 4.71 -9.81 -2.96
C LYS A 23 6.07 -9.49 -2.29
N ARG A 24 7.00 -8.82 -2.99
CA ARG A 24 8.32 -8.37 -2.49
C ARG A 24 8.39 -6.87 -2.22
N HIS A 25 7.25 -6.20 -2.18
CA HIS A 25 7.14 -4.78 -1.87
C HIS A 25 6.56 -4.61 -0.47
N SER A 26 7.15 -3.72 0.31
CA SER A 26 6.43 -3.07 1.41
C SER A 26 5.91 -1.73 0.91
N ILE A 27 4.66 -1.43 1.18
CA ILE A 27 4.00 -0.18 0.83
C ILE A 27 3.74 0.55 2.13
N LEU A 28 4.19 1.80 2.22
CA LEU A 28 3.82 2.67 3.32
C LEU A 28 2.40 3.17 3.09
N VAL A 29 1.59 2.98 4.11
CA VAL A 29 0.16 3.30 4.13
C VAL A 29 -0.08 4.06 5.42
N ASP A 30 0.22 5.35 5.38
CA ASP A 30 -0.12 6.33 6.38
C ASP A 30 -0.67 7.59 5.70
N GLU A 31 -1.31 8.48 6.46
CA GLU A 31 -1.94 9.69 5.90
C GLU A 31 -0.92 10.64 5.23
N SER A 32 0.37 10.55 5.58
CA SER A 32 1.45 11.38 5.02
C SER A 32 2.17 10.74 3.83
N SER A 33 1.95 9.45 3.58
CA SER A 33 2.67 8.66 2.59
C SER A 33 1.97 8.58 1.25
N ILE A 34 0.99 9.45 0.96
CA ILE A 34 0.26 9.38 -0.31
C ILE A 34 0.22 10.70 -1.06
N SER A 35 0.35 10.60 -2.37
CA SER A 35 0.08 11.69 -3.31
C SER A 35 -0.80 11.16 -4.44
N VAL A 36 -1.84 11.90 -4.78
CA VAL A 36 -2.72 11.58 -5.90
C VAL A 36 -2.47 12.57 -7.04
N LYS A 37 -2.22 12.07 -8.24
CA LYS A 37 -2.11 12.87 -9.47
C LYS A 37 -3.00 12.26 -10.55
N GLY A 38 -4.11 12.92 -10.85
CA GLY A 38 -5.16 12.35 -11.71
C GLY A 38 -5.73 11.08 -11.08
N ASN A 39 -5.82 9.99 -11.85
CA ASN A 39 -6.29 8.69 -11.38
C ASN A 39 -5.16 7.76 -10.91
N VAL A 40 -4.00 8.31 -10.58
CA VAL A 40 -2.82 7.55 -10.15
C VAL A 40 -2.47 7.94 -8.72
N VAL A 41 -2.44 6.93 -7.85
CA VAL A 41 -1.96 7.03 -6.48
C VAL A 41 -0.47 6.72 -6.45
N ARG A 42 0.30 7.59 -5.82
CA ARG A 42 1.73 7.43 -5.59
C ARG A 42 1.95 7.07 -4.14
N MET A 43 2.63 5.95 -3.90
CA MET A 43 2.88 5.43 -2.56
C MET A 43 4.35 5.06 -2.40
N PRO A 44 5.06 5.52 -1.36
CA PRO A 44 6.37 5.04 -1.02
C PRO A 44 6.35 3.54 -0.81
N SER A 45 7.38 2.91 -1.34
CA SER A 45 7.55 1.48 -1.28
C SER A 45 9.02 1.11 -1.12
N ARG A 46 9.26 -0.05 -0.53
CA ARG A 46 10.59 -0.66 -0.51
C ARG A 46 10.53 -2.03 -1.16
N CYS A 47 11.49 -2.29 -2.03
CA CYS A 47 11.70 -3.57 -2.68
C CYS A 47 12.75 -4.36 -1.90
N PHE A 48 12.50 -5.66 -1.73
CA PHE A 48 13.42 -6.56 -1.04
C PHE A 48 14.07 -7.55 -2.01
N ASP A 49 15.36 -7.80 -1.81
CA ASP A 49 16.04 -8.90 -2.47
C ASP A 49 15.61 -10.27 -1.91
N LYS A 50 16.17 -11.35 -2.45
CA LYS A 50 15.88 -12.73 -1.97
C LYS A 50 16.30 -12.95 -0.50
N SER A 51 17.21 -12.13 0.02
CA SER A 51 17.75 -12.18 1.38
C SER A 51 17.03 -11.24 2.34
N ARG A 52 15.88 -10.66 1.93
CA ARG A 52 15.08 -9.68 2.69
C ARG A 52 15.82 -8.40 3.06
N LYS A 53 16.92 -8.08 2.37
CA LYS A 53 17.58 -6.78 2.49
C LYS A 53 16.84 -5.77 1.61
N VAL A 54 16.75 -4.52 2.08
CA VAL A 54 16.24 -3.42 1.26
C VAL A 54 17.17 -3.30 0.05
N TRP A 55 16.62 -3.54 -1.12
CA TRP A 55 17.34 -3.48 -2.38
C TRP A 55 17.15 -2.12 -3.05
N PHE A 56 15.97 -1.52 -2.89
CA PHE A 56 15.61 -0.25 -3.49
C PHE A 56 14.44 0.41 -2.74
N GLU A 57 14.47 1.72 -2.60
CA GLU A 57 13.32 2.53 -2.18
C GLU A 57 12.77 3.25 -3.40
N ASP A 58 11.45 3.15 -3.63
CA ASP A 58 10.78 3.75 -4.80
C ASP A 58 9.38 4.23 -4.45
N THR A 59 8.77 4.98 -5.36
CA THR A 59 7.33 5.30 -5.31
C THR A 59 6.58 4.41 -6.30
N ILE A 60 5.71 3.53 -5.82
CA ILE A 60 4.80 2.80 -6.72
C ILE A 60 3.69 3.71 -7.20
N HIS A 61 3.29 3.50 -8.45
CA HIS A 61 2.20 4.21 -9.11
C HIS A 61 1.05 3.24 -9.33
N VAL A 62 -0.09 3.52 -8.70
CA VAL A 62 -1.23 2.60 -8.63
C VAL A 62 -2.47 3.28 -9.19
N SER A 63 -3.00 2.74 -10.28
CA SER A 63 -4.28 3.16 -10.89
C SER A 63 -5.39 2.12 -10.71
N ASN A 64 -5.06 0.93 -10.23
CA ASN A 64 -6.03 -0.15 -10.04
C ASN A 64 -6.90 0.12 -8.79
N LYS A 65 -8.15 0.54 -9.02
CA LYS A 65 -9.13 0.81 -7.95
C LYS A 65 -9.38 -0.39 -7.04
N THR A 66 -9.50 -1.60 -7.60
CA THR A 66 -9.76 -2.83 -6.82
C THR A 66 -8.60 -3.13 -5.87
N PHE A 67 -7.36 -2.96 -6.33
CA PHE A 67 -6.17 -3.11 -5.50
C PHE A 67 -6.13 -2.05 -4.39
N LEU A 68 -6.36 -0.77 -4.73
CA LEU A 68 -6.37 0.33 -3.76
C LEU A 68 -7.41 0.09 -2.67
N LYS A 69 -8.63 -0.31 -3.06
CA LYS A 69 -9.68 -0.65 -2.12
C LYS A 69 -9.27 -1.79 -1.20
N ALA A 70 -8.80 -2.90 -1.76
CA ALA A 70 -8.38 -4.06 -0.97
C ALA A 70 -7.22 -3.73 -0.01
N LEU A 71 -6.24 -2.94 -0.46
CA LEU A 71 -5.10 -2.51 0.35
C LEU A 71 -5.54 -1.67 1.55
N TYR A 72 -6.40 -0.68 1.33
CA TYR A 72 -6.87 0.21 2.39
C TYR A 72 -7.91 -0.43 3.32
N ASP A 73 -8.79 -1.29 2.80
CA ASP A 73 -9.70 -2.09 3.64
C ASP A 73 -8.89 -3.01 4.58
N TYR A 74 -7.82 -3.64 4.05
CA TYR A 74 -6.90 -4.45 4.85
C TYR A 74 -6.13 -3.59 5.88
N ALA A 75 -5.67 -2.40 5.49
CA ALA A 75 -4.99 -1.46 6.38
C ALA A 75 -5.89 -1.01 7.56
N CYS A 76 -7.14 -0.66 7.27
CA CYS A 76 -8.11 -0.22 8.28
C CYS A 76 -8.47 -1.35 9.25
N SER A 77 -8.78 -2.55 8.73
CA SER A 77 -9.19 -3.71 9.55
C SER A 77 -8.12 -4.17 10.54
N HIS A 78 -6.84 -3.88 10.27
CA HIS A 78 -5.73 -4.22 11.16
C HIS A 78 -5.16 -3.01 11.93
N GLY A 79 -5.83 -1.85 11.86
CA GLY A 79 -5.40 -0.65 12.58
C GLY A 79 -4.04 -0.09 12.14
N VAL A 80 -3.66 -0.30 10.87
CA VAL A 80 -2.48 0.35 10.27
C VAL A 80 -2.79 1.81 9.99
N VAL A 81 -3.99 2.09 9.49
CA VAL A 81 -4.58 3.41 9.35
C VAL A 81 -5.96 3.41 10.02
N THR A 82 -6.41 4.56 10.50
CA THR A 82 -7.72 4.69 11.17
C THR A 82 -8.88 4.70 10.18
N ARG A 83 -8.64 5.13 8.93
CA ARG A 83 -9.63 5.21 7.85
C ARG A 83 -8.95 5.30 6.49
N ILE A 84 -9.74 5.10 5.43
CA ILE A 84 -9.30 5.37 4.05
C ILE A 84 -9.15 6.89 3.87
N PRO A 85 -7.97 7.40 3.45
CA PRO A 85 -7.79 8.82 3.22
C PRO A 85 -8.74 9.36 2.15
N ASN A 86 -9.29 10.56 2.36
CA ASN A 86 -10.28 11.16 1.44
C ASN A 86 -9.81 11.21 -0.01
N GLN A 87 -8.53 11.51 -0.24
CA GLN A 87 -7.93 11.54 -1.58
C GLN A 87 -8.02 10.19 -2.30
N ILE A 88 -7.94 9.08 -1.55
CA ILE A 88 -8.11 7.73 -2.09
C ILE A 88 -9.59 7.42 -2.22
N SER A 89 -10.41 7.74 -1.21
CA SER A 89 -11.85 7.50 -1.21
C SER A 89 -12.54 8.07 -2.44
N ILE A 90 -12.16 9.29 -2.88
CA ILE A 90 -12.68 9.93 -4.10
C ILE A 90 -12.40 9.08 -5.36
N LEU A 91 -11.26 8.39 -5.42
CA LEU A 91 -10.89 7.53 -6.55
C LEU A 91 -11.64 6.18 -6.53
N LEU A 92 -12.15 5.76 -5.37
CA LEU A 92 -12.82 4.48 -5.19
C LEU A 92 -14.32 4.53 -5.51
N VAL A 93 -14.90 5.73 -5.68
CA VAL A 93 -16.26 5.94 -6.19
C VAL A 93 -16.34 5.64 -7.68
#